data_AF-A0A3Q9XZ85-F1
#
_entry.id   AF-A0A3Q9XZ85-F1
#
_cell.length_a   1.000
_cell.length_b   1.000
_cell.length_c   1.000
_cell.angle_alpha   90.00
_cell.angle_beta   90.00
_cell.angle_gamma   90.00
#
_symmetry.space_group_name_H-M   'P 1'
#
loop_
_entity.id
_entity.type
_entity.pdbx_description
1 polymer ?
#
loop_
_entity_poly.entity_id
_entity_poly.type
_entity_poly.pdbx_seq_one_letter_code
_entity_poly.pdbx_strand_id
1 'polypeptide(L)'
;MKEIDELREVLSQTLDWNRARLTCFCQIVLALFRVRSVNLTQLATAFQGKAKLDSHYKRLQRFFRELKFDMLDAFKIILQIFPIKRKV
;
A
#
# COMPACT_ATOMS: atom_id res chain seq x y z
N MET A 1 -3.73 11.89 6.50
CA MET A 1 -3.94 10.60 7.22
C MET A 1 -5.30 10.01 6.90
N LYS A 2 -6.34 10.83 6.73
CA LYS A 2 -7.66 10.38 6.27
C LYS A 2 -7.61 9.44 5.07
N GLU A 3 -6.81 9.75 4.04
CA GLU A 3 -6.66 8.93 2.83
C GLU A 3 -6.02 7.57 3.13
N ILE A 4 -5.09 7.53 4.09
CA ILE A 4 -4.46 6.28 4.55
C ILE A 4 -5.46 5.45 5.33
N ASP A 5 -6.28 6.09 6.17
CA ASP A 5 -7.29 5.42 6.99
C ASP A 5 -8.41 4.84 6.10
N GLU A 6 -8.94 5.60 5.15
CA GLU A 6 -9.94 5.14 4.18
C GLU A 6 -9.42 3.96 3.33
N LEU A 7 -8.22 4.10 2.76
CA LEU A 7 -7.63 3.01 1.98
C LEU A 7 -7.36 1.77 2.85
N ARG A 8 -6.95 1.97 4.11
CA ARG A 8 -6.73 0.85 5.04
C ARG A 8 -8.03 0.12 5.34
N GLU A 9 -9.13 0.83 5.54
CA GLU A 9 -10.44 0.23 5.80
C GLU A 9 -10.85 -0.70 4.65
N VAL A 10 -10.76 -0.23 3.41
CA VAL A 10 -11.06 -1.05 2.22
C VAL A 10 -10.13 -2.27 2.16
N LEU A 11 -8.82 -2.06 2.27
CA LEU A 11 -7.85 -3.15 2.13
C LEU A 11 -7.95 -4.19 3.26
N SER A 12 -8.35 -3.79 4.47
CA SER A 12 -8.51 -4.69 5.61
C SER A 12 -9.65 -5.71 5.45
N GLN A 13 -10.57 -5.49 4.52
CA GLN A 13 -11.65 -6.43 4.23
C GLN A 13 -11.18 -7.66 3.45
N THR A 14 -10.05 -7.54 2.74
CA THR A 14 -9.49 -8.63 1.92
C THR A 14 -8.16 -9.13 2.48
N LEU A 15 -7.31 -8.24 2.99
CA LEU A 15 -5.99 -8.58 3.49
C LEU A 15 -6.01 -8.78 5.00
N ASP A 16 -5.73 -10.00 5.44
CA ASP A 16 -5.55 -10.34 6.87
C ASP A 16 -4.16 -9.92 7.38
N TRP A 17 -3.82 -8.65 7.15
CA TRP A 17 -2.56 -8.05 7.58
C TRP A 17 -2.78 -7.21 8.82
N ASN A 18 -1.79 -7.19 9.71
CA ASN A 18 -1.84 -6.29 10.86
C ASN A 18 -1.88 -4.81 10.44
N ARG A 19 -2.37 -3.95 11.34
CA ARG A 19 -2.55 -2.52 11.12
C ARG A 19 -1.28 -1.82 10.62
N ALA A 20 -0.11 -2.14 11.18
CA ALA A 20 1.15 -1.50 10.82
C ALA A 20 1.58 -1.83 9.39
N ARG A 21 1.36 -3.08 8.97
CA ARG A 21 1.63 -3.58 7.62
C ARG A 21 0.67 -2.99 6.59
N LEU A 22 -0.64 -2.97 6.88
CA LEU A 22 -1.62 -2.28 6.03
C LEU A 22 -1.29 -0.79 5.88
N THR A 23 -0.99 -0.11 6.98
CA THR A 23 -0.62 1.32 6.95
C THR A 23 0.64 1.55 6.11
N CYS A 24 1.62 0.64 6.18
CA CYS A 24 2.80 0.69 5.31
C CYS A 24 2.40 0.57 3.84
N PHE A 25 1.56 -0.41 3.51
CA PHE A 25 1.11 -0.64 2.14
C PHE A 25 0.30 0.54 1.59
N CYS A 26 -0.61 1.13 2.37
CA CYS A 26 -1.31 2.35 1.97
C CYS A 26 -0.32 3.49 1.63
N GLN A 27 0.73 3.66 2.43
CA GLN A 27 1.76 4.66 2.15
C GLN A 27 2.55 4.34 0.86
N ILE A 28 2.83 3.06 0.58
CA ILE A 28 3.46 2.63 -0.68
C ILE A 28 2.58 3.01 -1.87
N VAL A 29 1.29 2.67 -1.83
CA VAL A 29 0.34 2.96 -2.91
C VAL A 29 0.24 4.46 -3.18
N LEU A 30 0.12 5.28 -2.12
CA LEU A 30 0.09 6.74 -2.28
C LEU A 30 1.42 7.29 -2.78
N ALA A 31 2.56 6.75 -2.33
CA ALA A 31 3.87 7.14 -2.80
C ALA A 31 4.05 6.83 -4.30
N LEU A 32 3.60 5.66 -4.76
CA LEU A 32 3.63 5.27 -6.18
C LEU A 32 2.93 6.32 -7.05
N PHE A 33 1.76 6.82 -6.64
CA PHE A 33 1.06 7.87 -7.39
C PHE A 33 1.79 9.21 -7.38
N ARG A 34 2.44 9.56 -6.26
CA ARG A 34 3.16 10.83 -6.11
C ARG A 34 4.45 10.87 -6.92
N VAL A 35 5.27 9.84 -6.82
CA VAL A 35 6.61 9.81 -7.44
C VAL A 35 6.63 9.10 -8.80
N ARG A 36 5.56 8.38 -9.15
CA ARG A 36 5.39 7.65 -10.43
C ARG A 36 6.55 6.70 -10.74
N SER A 37 7.05 6.04 -9.70
CA SER A 37 8.22 5.18 -9.77
C SER A 37 8.15 4.10 -8.71
N VAL A 38 8.65 2.92 -9.04
CA VAL A 38 8.75 1.77 -8.13
C VAL A 38 10.09 1.75 -7.37
N ASN A 39 10.99 2.70 -7.63
CA ASN A 39 12.27 2.77 -6.95
C ASN A 39 12.08 3.08 -5.46
N LEU A 40 12.59 2.20 -4.57
CA LEU A 40 12.38 2.34 -3.12
C LEU A 40 12.96 3.64 -2.53
N THR A 41 14.07 4.13 -3.06
CA THR A 41 14.66 5.41 -2.61
C THR A 41 13.75 6.56 -2.97
N GLN A 42 13.15 6.55 -4.17
CA GLN A 42 12.17 7.56 -4.57
C GLN A 42 10.86 7.43 -3.79
N LEU A 43 10.37 6.21 -3.55
CA LEU A 43 9.16 5.99 -2.74
C LEU A 43 9.33 6.51 -1.31
N ALA A 44 10.52 6.34 -0.72
CA ALA A 44 10.80 6.79 0.64
C ALA A 44 10.64 8.31 0.82
N THR A 45 10.85 9.12 -0.22
CA THR A 45 10.70 10.59 -0.14
C THR A 45 9.24 11.03 -0.02
N ALA A 46 8.30 10.19 -0.44
CA ALA A 46 6.86 10.47 -0.42
C ALA A 46 6.11 9.83 0.77
N PHE A 47 6.83 9.09 1.64
CA PHE A 47 6.26 8.53 2.86
C PHE A 47 5.86 9.62 3.85
N GLN A 48 4.71 9.43 4.50
CA GLN A 48 4.20 10.37 5.49
C GLN A 48 4.71 10.01 6.90
N GLY A 49 5.11 11.01 7.67
CA GLY A 49 5.50 10.87 9.08
C GLY A 49 6.70 11.75 9.45
N LYS A 50 7.10 11.69 10.72
CA LYS A 50 8.25 12.44 11.25
C LYS A 50 9.56 11.64 11.22
N ALA A 51 9.56 10.45 10.62
CA ALA A 51 10.75 9.60 10.60
C ALA A 51 11.77 10.13 9.57
N LYS A 52 13.05 9.80 9.77
CA LYS A 52 14.10 10.11 8.80
C LYS A 52 13.86 9.36 7.48
N LEU A 53 14.32 9.93 6.37
CA LEU A 53 14.24 9.31 5.04
C LEU A 53 14.82 7.88 5.03
N ASP A 54 15.99 7.67 5.65
CA ASP A 54 16.60 6.34 5.77
C ASP A 54 15.72 5.34 6.54
N SER A 55 14.96 5.82 7.53
CA SER A 55 14.01 5.00 8.27
C SER A 55 12.82 4.59 7.39
N HIS A 56 12.32 5.50 6.54
CA HIS A 56 11.31 5.16 5.53
C HIS A 56 11.81 4.14 4.53
N TYR A 57 13.04 4.32 4.03
CA TYR A 57 13.68 3.36 3.13
C TYR A 57 13.82 1.96 3.78
N LYS A 58 14.31 1.88 5.02
CA LYS A 58 14.38 0.61 5.75
C LYS A 58 13.00 -0.02 6.00
N ARG A 59 11.95 0.79 6.17
CA ARG A 59 10.57 0.29 6.32
C ARG A 59 10.07 -0.35 5.02
N LEU A 60 10.34 0.27 3.88
CA LEU A 60 10.05 -0.30 2.55
C LEU A 60 10.79 -1.63 2.34
N GLN A 61 12.09 -1.66 2.62
CA GLN A 61 12.89 -2.89 2.48
C GLN A 61 12.32 -4.03 3.33
N ARG A 62 11.94 -3.75 4.58
CA ARG A 62 11.31 -4.76 5.46
C ARG A 62 9.96 -5.23 4.94
N PHE A 63 9.12 -4.31 4.46
CA PHE A 63 7.83 -4.66 3.88
C PHE A 63 7.97 -5.64 2.71
N PHE A 64 8.84 -5.33 1.75
CA PHE A 64 9.03 -6.17 0.56
C PHE A 64 9.79 -7.46 0.85
N ARG A 65 10.68 -7.49 1.84
CA ARG A 65 11.37 -8.72 2.27
C ARG A 65 10.41 -9.81 2.73
N GLU A 66 9.33 -9.42 3.40
CA GLU A 66 8.34 -10.35 3.96
C GLU A 66 7.05 -10.38 3.13
N LEU A 67 7.06 -9.83 1.92
CA LEU A 67 5.84 -9.73 1.11
C LEU A 67 5.43 -11.09 0.56
N LYS A 68 4.33 -11.60 1.11
CA LYS A 68 3.49 -12.62 0.47
C LYS A 68 2.21 -11.92 0.02
N PHE A 69 1.99 -11.82 -1.28
CA PHE A 69 0.84 -11.14 -1.86
C PHE A 69 0.24 -12.03 -2.94
N ASP A 70 -0.97 -12.54 -2.68
CA ASP A 70 -1.68 -13.41 -3.60
C ASP A 70 -2.34 -12.59 -4.72
N MET A 71 -2.26 -13.07 -5.95
CA MET A 71 -2.95 -12.47 -7.08
C MET A 71 -4.49 -12.51 -6.92
N LEU A 72 -5.02 -13.49 -6.18
CA LEU A 72 -6.43 -13.54 -5.83
C LEU A 72 -6.83 -12.40 -4.90
N ASP A 73 -5.96 -12.02 -3.96
CA ASP A 73 -6.21 -10.87 -3.09
C ASP A 73 -6.18 -9.58 -3.89
N ALA A 74 -5.22 -9.44 -4.81
CA ALA A 74 -5.17 -8.31 -5.74
C ALA A 74 -6.47 -8.19 -6.55
N PHE A 75 -6.97 -9.31 -7.09
CA PHE A 75 -8.21 -9.36 -7.85
C PHE A 75 -9.44 -8.95 -7.01
N LYS A 76 -9.57 -9.49 -5.79
CA LYS A 76 -10.66 -9.12 -4.86
C LYS A 76 -10.63 -7.63 -4.52
N ILE A 77 -9.45 -7.08 -4.24
CA ILE A 77 -9.27 -5.64 -3.97
C ILE A 77 -9.73 -4.81 -5.17
N ILE A 78 -9.33 -5.20 -6.39
CA ILE A 78 -9.75 -4.50 -7.62
C ILE A 78 -11.27 -4.53 -7.78
N LEU A 79 -11.92 -5.67 -7.55
CA LEU A 79 -13.38 -5.78 -7.61
C LEU A 79 -14.10 -4.97 -6.52
N GLN A 80 -13.49 -4.83 -5.34
CA GLN A 80 -14.03 -4.01 -4.25
C GLN A 80 -13.93 -2.51 -4.53
N ILE A 81 -12.79 -2.06 -5.09
CA ILE A 81 -12.53 -0.64 -5.33
C ILE A 81 -13.26 -0.15 -6.60
N PHE A 82 -13.29 -0.97 -7.64
CA PHE A 82 -13.83 -0.56 -8.94
C PHE A 82 -15.19 -1.21 -9.20
N PRO A 83 -16.21 -0.44 -9.62
CA PRO A 83 -17.50 -1.00 -10.01
C PRO A 83 -17.39 -1.69 -11.37
N ILE A 84 -16.78 -2.88 -11.39
CA ILE A 84 -16.60 -3.68 -12.61
C ILE A 84 -17.92 -4.39 -12.90
N LYS A 85 -18.72 -3.81 -13.80
CA LYS A 85 -19.91 -4.47 -14.33
C LYS A 85 -19.48 -5.60 -15.27
N ARG A 86 -20.00 -6.80 -15.04
CA ARG A 86 -19.86 -7.91 -15.99
C ARG A 86 -20.54 -7.48 -17.29
N LYS A 87 -19.79 -7.38 -18.40
CA LYS A 87 -20.42 -7.33 -19.72
C LYS A 87 -21.02 -8.72 -19.94
N VAL A 88 -22.33 -8.83 -19.74
CA VAL A 88 -23.14 -9.96 -20.20
C VAL A 88 -23.23 -9.87 -21.71
#